data_AF-A0A352IQ15-F1
#
_entry.id   AF-A0A352IQ15-F1
#
_cell.length_a   1.000
_cell.length_b   1.000
_cell.length_c   1.000
_cell.angle_alpha   90.00
_cell.angle_beta   90.00
_cell.angle_gamma   90.00
#
_symmetry.space_group_name_H-M   'P 1'
#
loop_
_entity.id
_entity.type
_entity.pdbx_description
1 polymer ?
#
loop_
_entity_poly.entity_id
_entity_poly.type
_entity_poly.pdbx_seq_one_letter_code
_entity_poly.pdbx_strand_id
1 'polypeptide(L)'
;LHSFVGLAAVLVGFSGYIEPLIATSGTEHTIKLVEVFVGIFIGAITFTGSLVACGKLDGRIDSKALTLPGRHLMNLTAIIVCVLLGAWFLGTESMALGIVALILMTAIASVLGIHLIMAIGGADMPVVVSMLNSYSGWAAASIGFMLGNDLLIV
;
A
#
# COMPACT_ATOMS: atom_id res chain seq x y z
N LEU A 1 -13.16 8.14 4.15
CA LEU A 1 -12.81 8.49 2.76
C LEU A 1 -11.48 7.89 2.31
N HIS A 2 -10.42 8.00 3.12
CA HIS A 2 -9.05 7.54 2.81
C HIS A 2 -8.93 6.05 2.44
N SER A 3 -9.76 5.17 3.02
CA SER A 3 -9.76 3.74 2.67
C SER A 3 -10.12 3.51 1.20
N PHE A 4 -11.08 4.24 0.65
CA PHE A 4 -11.48 4.11 -0.75
C PHE A 4 -10.39 4.58 -1.71
N VAL A 5 -9.62 5.60 -1.33
CA VAL A 5 -8.46 6.06 -2.12
C VAL A 5 -7.37 4.98 -2.12
N GLY A 6 -7.07 4.39 -0.96
CA GLY A 6 -6.11 3.29 -0.87
C GLY A 6 -6.53 2.06 -1.69
N LEU A 7 -7.81 1.68 -1.63
CA LEU A 7 -8.34 0.58 -2.44
C LEU A 7 -8.31 0.89 -3.94
N ALA A 8 -8.67 2.11 -4.33
CA ALA A 8 -8.58 2.55 -5.72
C ALA A 8 -7.12 2.48 -6.22
N ALA A 9 -6.14 2.90 -5.42
CA ALA A 9 -4.72 2.78 -5.76
C ALA A 9 -4.29 1.33 -6.01
N VAL A 10 -4.73 0.40 -5.17
CA VAL A 10 -4.47 -1.03 -5.36
C VAL A 10 -5.08 -1.52 -6.67
N LEU A 11 -6.38 -1.28 -6.89
CA LEU A 11 -7.10 -1.76 -8.08
C LEU A 11 -6.54 -1.16 -9.38
N VAL A 12 -6.28 0.15 -9.37
CA VAL A 12 -5.69 0.85 -10.51
C VAL A 12 -4.29 0.32 -10.77
N GLY A 13 -3.47 0.13 -9.73
CA GLY A 13 -2.13 -0.47 -9.85
C GLY A 13 -2.13 -1.85 -10.51
N PHE A 14 -3.02 -2.75 -10.08
CA PHE A 14 -3.17 -4.07 -10.71
C PHE A 14 -3.64 -3.94 -12.17
N SER A 15 -4.61 -3.08 -12.45
CA SER A 15 -5.07 -2.82 -13.81
C SER A 15 -3.95 -2.29 -14.71
N GLY A 16 -3.13 -1.35 -14.20
CA GLY A 16 -2.04 -0.74 -14.95
C GLY A 16 -0.87 -1.69 -15.22
N TYR A 17 -0.74 -2.77 -14.44
CA TYR A 17 0.21 -3.85 -14.70
C TYR A 17 -0.29 -4.85 -15.75
N ILE A 18 -1.57 -5.23 -15.68
CA ILE A 18 -2.16 -6.23 -16.59
C ILE A 18 -2.38 -5.63 -17.98
N GLU A 19 -2.92 -4.41 -18.05
CA GLU A 19 -3.28 -3.73 -19.29
C GLU A 19 -2.61 -2.33 -19.30
N PRO A 20 -1.32 -2.25 -19.62
CA PRO A 20 -0.60 -0.99 -19.58
C PRO A 20 -1.10 -0.03 -20.67
N LEU A 21 -1.66 1.11 -20.25
CA LEU A 21 -2.17 2.17 -21.14
C LEU A 21 -1.08 2.83 -22.01
N ILE A 22 0.17 2.78 -21.54
CA ILE A 22 1.34 3.36 -22.20
C ILE A 22 2.37 2.23 -22.34
N ALA A 23 2.71 1.88 -23.58
CA ALA A 23 3.77 0.94 -23.88
C ALA A 23 5.12 1.60 -23.56
N THR A 24 5.83 1.04 -22.59
CA THR A 24 7.14 1.53 -22.15
C THR A 24 8.22 0.52 -22.48
N SER A 25 9.45 0.99 -22.74
CA SER A 25 10.59 0.12 -23.04
C SER A 25 11.84 0.57 -22.30
N GLY A 26 12.75 -0.37 -22.02
CA GLY A 26 14.01 -0.07 -21.32
C GLY A 26 13.78 0.52 -19.92
N THR A 27 14.47 1.60 -19.61
CA THR A 27 14.46 2.23 -18.27
C THR A 27 13.07 2.73 -17.85
N GLU A 28 12.26 3.23 -18.78
CA GLU A 28 10.91 3.72 -18.50
C GLU A 28 9.98 2.60 -18.01
N HIS A 29 10.16 1.39 -18.54
CA HIS A 29 9.41 0.22 -18.10
C HIS A 29 9.73 -0.13 -16.65
N THR A 30 11.02 -0.14 -16.30
CA THR A 30 11.46 -0.40 -14.91
C THR A 30 10.90 0.65 -13.94
N ILE A 31 10.94 1.94 -14.31
CA ILE A 31 10.38 3.02 -13.48
C ILE A 31 8.87 2.78 -13.24
N LYS A 32 8.11 2.50 -14.31
CA LYS A 32 6.68 2.22 -14.20
C LYS A 32 6.38 1.01 -13.31
N LEU A 33 7.16 -0.06 -13.41
CA LEU A 33 7.00 -1.23 -12.53
C LEU A 33 7.24 -0.87 -11.06
N VAL A 34 8.27 -0.06 -10.77
CA VAL A 34 8.53 0.43 -9.41
C VAL A 34 7.36 1.28 -8.90
N GLU A 35 6.83 2.17 -9.72
CA GLU A 35 5.67 3.01 -9.38
C GLU A 35 4.43 2.17 -9.07
N VAL A 36 4.11 1.17 -9.91
CA VAL A 36 3.03 0.21 -9.66
C VAL A 36 3.21 -0.47 -8.30
N PHE A 37 4.40 -0.99 -8.05
CA PHE A 37 4.69 -1.75 -6.84
C PHE A 37 4.55 -0.88 -5.57
N VAL A 38 5.15 0.32 -5.58
CA VAL A 38 5.11 1.26 -4.46
C VAL A 38 3.71 1.81 -4.25
N GLY A 39 2.99 2.15 -5.33
CA GLY A 39 1.61 2.64 -5.27
C GLY A 39 0.65 1.64 -4.64
N ILE A 40 0.73 0.37 -5.06
CA ILE A 40 -0.07 -0.72 -4.46
C ILE A 40 0.31 -0.92 -2.98
N PHE A 41 1.60 -0.90 -2.64
CA PHE A 41 2.07 -1.06 -1.26
C PHE A 41 1.50 0.02 -0.33
N ILE A 42 1.63 1.30 -0.70
CA ILE A 42 1.11 2.44 0.08
C ILE A 42 -0.42 2.38 0.12
N GLY A 43 -1.07 2.06 -1.00
CA GLY A 43 -2.51 1.92 -1.11
C GLY A 43 -3.09 0.87 -0.15
N ALA A 44 -2.46 -0.31 -0.08
CA ALA A 44 -2.91 -1.42 0.76
C ALA A 44 -2.76 -1.13 2.27
N ILE A 45 -1.64 -0.51 2.67
CA ILE A 45 -1.44 -0.05 4.06
C ILE A 45 -2.48 1.00 4.43
N THR A 46 -2.73 1.96 3.53
CA THR A 46 -3.68 3.05 3.76
C THR A 46 -5.11 2.54 3.86
N PHE A 47 -5.49 1.61 2.98
CA PHE A 47 -6.81 0.97 2.99
C PHE A 47 -7.08 0.26 4.32
N THR A 48 -6.19 -0.66 4.69
CA THR A 48 -6.37 -1.47 5.89
C THR A 48 -6.20 -0.68 7.18
N GLY A 49 -5.22 0.23 7.24
CA GLY A 49 -5.03 1.12 8.38
C GLY A 49 -6.26 2.02 8.63
N SER A 50 -6.87 2.53 7.56
CA SER A 50 -8.10 3.34 7.65
C SER A 50 -9.29 2.54 8.17
N LEU A 51 -9.42 1.26 7.77
CA LEU A 51 -10.48 0.38 8.29
C LEU A 51 -10.34 0.15 9.80
N VAL A 52 -9.12 -0.12 10.27
CA VAL A 52 -8.85 -0.32 11.71
C VAL A 52 -9.06 0.98 12.50
N ALA A 53 -8.58 2.11 11.99
CA ALA A 53 -8.78 3.41 12.64
C ALA A 53 -10.28 3.75 12.76
N CYS A 54 -11.06 3.50 11.70
CA CYS A 54 -12.51 3.67 11.72
C CYS A 54 -13.17 2.73 12.74
N GLY A 55 -12.80 1.45 12.77
CA GLY A 55 -13.33 0.48 13.74
C GLY A 55 -13.03 0.84 15.19
N LYS A 56 -11.86 1.45 15.48
CA LYS A 56 -11.52 1.93 16.82
C LYS A 56 -12.33 3.17 17.23
N LEU A 57 -12.54 4.12 16.30
CA LEU A 57 -13.34 5.32 16.57
C LEU A 57 -14.84 5.02 16.70
N ASP A 58 -15.34 4.01 15.98
CA ASP A 58 -16.73 3.52 16.07
C ASP A 58 -16.97 2.60 17.28
N GLY A 59 -15.93 2.30 18.07
CA GLY A 59 -16.01 1.45 19.26
C GLY A 59 -16.19 -0.05 18.96
N ARG A 60 -16.13 -0.48 17.68
CA ARG A 60 -16.18 -1.90 17.28
C ARG A 60 -14.88 -2.64 17.59
N ILE A 61 -13.76 -1.92 17.62
CA ILE A 61 -12.43 -2.43 17.96
C ILE A 61 -11.98 -1.74 19.25
N ASP A 62 -11.36 -2.50 20.17
CA ASP A 62 -10.85 -1.92 21.42
C ASP A 62 -9.88 -0.77 21.12
N SER A 63 -10.09 0.34 21.81
CA SER A 63 -9.26 1.55 21.68
C SER A 63 -7.92 1.40 22.40
N LYS A 64 -7.70 0.33 23.16
CA LYS A 64 -6.39 0.04 23.76
C LYS A 64 -5.35 -0.27 22.70
N ALA A 65 -4.12 0.19 22.93
CA ALA A 65 -2.99 -0.16 22.10
C ALA A 65 -2.68 -1.66 22.24
N LEU A 66 -2.76 -2.41 21.14
CA LEU A 66 -2.40 -3.82 21.12
C LEU A 66 -0.88 -3.94 20.95
N THR A 67 -0.16 -4.25 22.02
CA THR A 67 1.29 -4.42 22.00
C THR A 67 1.67 -5.89 21.93
N LEU A 68 1.96 -6.37 20.72
CA LEU A 68 2.51 -7.72 20.50
C LEU A 68 4.00 -7.76 20.88
N PRO A 69 4.49 -8.86 21.50
CA PRO A 69 5.90 -9.04 21.76
C PRO A 69 6.67 -9.09 20.43
N GLY A 70 7.75 -8.31 20.31
CA GLY A 70 8.57 -8.29 19.10
C GLY A 70 8.00 -7.50 17.92
N ARG A 71 7.02 -6.59 18.12
CA ARG A 71 6.39 -5.78 17.04
C ARG A 71 7.39 -5.15 16.05
N HIS A 72 8.52 -4.64 16.55
CA HIS A 72 9.52 -4.00 15.71
C HIS A 72 10.21 -5.00 14.77
N LEU A 73 10.47 -6.21 15.27
CA LEU A 73 11.03 -7.29 14.47
C LEU A 73 10.01 -7.75 13.42
N MET A 74 8.73 -7.93 13.80
CA MET A 74 7.66 -8.31 12.87
C MET A 74 7.51 -7.31 11.72
N ASN A 75 7.48 -6.01 12.05
CA ASN A 75 7.38 -4.94 11.06
C ASN A 75 8.61 -4.91 10.15
N LEU A 76 9.81 -5.05 10.72
CA LEU A 76 11.05 -5.08 9.96
C LEU A 76 11.07 -6.28 9.01
N THR A 77 10.71 -7.47 9.48
CA THR A 77 10.63 -8.68 8.66
C THR A 77 9.62 -8.51 7.53
N ALA A 78 8.43 -7.96 7.81
CA ALA A 78 7.43 -7.70 6.77
C ALA A 78 7.94 -6.73 5.70
N ILE A 79 8.61 -5.64 6.10
CA ILE A 79 9.23 -4.70 5.15
C ILE A 79 10.31 -5.39 4.32
N ILE A 80 11.20 -6.16 4.94
CA ILE A 80 12.25 -6.90 4.22
C ILE A 80 11.64 -7.86 3.20
N VAL A 81 10.60 -8.61 3.58
CA VAL A 81 9.92 -9.52 2.66
C VAL A 81 9.28 -8.75 1.50
N CYS A 82 8.64 -7.60 1.75
CA CYS A 82 8.12 -6.75 0.67
C CYS A 82 9.23 -6.27 -0.27
N VAL A 83 10.39 -5.87 0.25
CA VAL A 83 11.53 -5.46 -0.60
C VAL A 83 12.03 -6.63 -1.46
N LEU A 84 12.14 -7.84 -0.88
CA LEU A 84 12.53 -9.04 -1.62
C LEU A 84 11.51 -9.42 -2.71
N LEU A 85 10.21 -9.29 -2.41
CA LEU A 85 9.14 -9.48 -3.39
C LEU A 85 9.21 -8.43 -4.51
N GLY A 86 9.59 -7.20 -4.19
CA GLY A 86 9.83 -6.14 -5.17
C GLY A 86 10.99 -6.47 -6.10
N ALA A 87 12.11 -6.93 -5.55
CA ALA A 87 13.25 -7.38 -6.36
C ALA A 87 12.86 -8.57 -7.27
N TRP A 88 12.06 -9.51 -6.76
CA TRP A 88 11.56 -10.62 -7.55
C TRP A 88 10.58 -10.18 -8.65
N PHE A 89 9.69 -9.24 -8.34
CA PHE A 89 8.74 -8.65 -9.28
C PHE A 89 9.46 -7.91 -10.43
N LEU A 90 10.52 -7.16 -10.13
CA LEU A 90 11.30 -6.47 -11.16
C LEU A 90 12.18 -7.42 -12.00
N GLY A 91 12.55 -8.57 -11.45
CA GLY A 91 13.40 -9.57 -12.12
C GLY A 91 12.65 -10.63 -12.91
N THR A 92 11.31 -10.66 -12.88
CA THR A 92 10.52 -11.67 -13.59
C THR A 92 10.00 -11.15 -14.92
N GLU A 93 10.20 -11.93 -15.99
CA GLU A 93 9.62 -11.65 -17.31
C GLU A 93 8.21 -12.27 -17.47
N SER A 94 7.79 -13.11 -16.50
CA SER A 94 6.48 -13.73 -16.53
C SER A 94 5.44 -12.86 -15.84
N MET A 95 4.45 -12.39 -16.61
CA MET A 95 3.31 -11.63 -16.07
C MET A 95 2.61 -12.37 -14.93
N ALA A 96 2.44 -13.70 -15.05
CA ALA A 96 1.79 -14.51 -14.02
C ALA A 96 2.57 -14.49 -12.69
N LEU A 97 3.89 -14.64 -12.75
CA LEU A 97 4.75 -14.56 -11.55
C LEU A 97 4.76 -13.15 -10.96
N GLY A 98 4.74 -12.12 -11.81
CA GLY A 98 4.64 -10.74 -11.36
C GLY A 98 3.33 -10.45 -10.61
N ILE A 99 2.19 -10.93 -11.13
CA ILE A 99 0.90 -10.85 -10.43
C ILE A 99 0.97 -11.56 -9.07
N VAL A 100 1.57 -12.75 -9.01
CA VAL A 100 1.73 -13.48 -7.74
C VAL A 100 2.55 -12.66 -6.73
N ALA A 101 3.66 -12.07 -7.16
CA ALA A 101 4.47 -11.20 -6.29
C ALA A 101 3.68 -9.99 -5.78
N LEU A 102 2.88 -9.35 -6.65
CA LEU A 102 1.99 -8.24 -6.27
C LEU A 102 0.91 -8.66 -5.28
N ILE A 103 0.27 -9.82 -5.47
CA ILE A 103 -0.76 -10.33 -4.55
C ILE A 103 -0.15 -10.63 -3.18
N LEU A 104 0.99 -11.33 -3.14
CA LEU A 104 1.69 -11.64 -1.90
C LEU A 104 2.11 -10.37 -1.17
N MET A 105 2.68 -9.40 -1.89
CA MET A 105 3.05 -8.11 -1.31
C MET A 105 1.83 -7.36 -0.77
N THR A 106 0.73 -7.31 -1.53
CA THR A 106 -0.51 -6.62 -1.13
C THR A 106 -1.09 -7.24 0.14
N ALA A 107 -1.06 -8.57 0.26
CA ALA A 107 -1.51 -9.27 1.45
C ALA A 107 -0.63 -8.93 2.67
N ILE A 108 0.69 -8.93 2.52
CA ILE A 108 1.63 -8.56 3.60
C ILE A 108 1.44 -7.10 4.00
N ALA A 109 1.35 -6.19 3.02
CA ALA A 109 1.12 -4.77 3.24
C ALA A 109 -0.22 -4.50 3.95
N SER A 110 -1.25 -5.27 3.62
CA SER A 110 -2.55 -5.22 4.30
C SER A 110 -2.45 -5.63 5.77
N VAL A 111 -1.74 -6.73 6.05
CA VAL A 111 -1.49 -7.17 7.44
C VAL A 111 -0.62 -6.17 8.19
N LEU A 112 0.39 -5.59 7.53
CA LEU A 112 1.26 -4.57 8.08
C LEU A 112 0.46 -3.31 8.46
N GLY A 113 -0.44 -2.85 7.58
CA GLY A 113 -1.32 -1.71 7.86
C GLY A 113 -2.21 -1.94 9.08
N ILE A 114 -2.80 -3.14 9.20
CA ILE A 114 -3.56 -3.53 10.40
C ILE A 114 -2.66 -3.49 11.64
N HIS A 115 -1.51 -4.15 11.59
CA HIS A 115 -0.61 -4.29 12.74
C HIS A 115 -0.11 -2.93 13.24
N LEU A 116 0.26 -2.02 12.33
CA LEU A 116 0.72 -0.67 12.66
C LEU A 116 -0.35 0.14 13.40
N ILE A 117 -1.59 0.15 12.91
CA ILE A 117 -2.68 0.93 13.53
C ILE A 117 -3.22 0.26 14.81
N MET A 118 -3.19 -1.08 14.89
CA MET A 118 -3.56 -1.79 16.11
C MET A 118 -2.67 -1.44 17.30
N ALA A 119 -1.38 -1.15 17.05
CA ALA A 119 -0.42 -0.77 18.08
C ALA A 119 -0.59 0.68 18.62
N ILE A 120 -1.50 1.47 18.03
CA ILE A 120 -1.73 2.87 18.42
C ILE A 120 -2.99 2.96 19.29
N GLY A 121 -2.93 3.75 20.36
CA GLY A 121 -4.07 3.97 21.26
C GLY A 121 -5.16 4.85 20.64
N GLY A 122 -6.41 4.69 21.09
CA GLY A 122 -7.56 5.46 20.63
C GLY A 122 -7.40 6.98 20.79
N ALA A 123 -6.69 7.41 21.84
CA ALA A 123 -6.41 8.83 22.10
C ALA A 123 -5.54 9.49 21.01
N ASP A 124 -4.65 8.73 20.36
CA ASP A 124 -3.75 9.21 19.32
C ASP A 124 -4.35 9.04 17.90
N MET A 125 -5.56 8.50 17.78
CA MET A 125 -6.21 8.24 16.49
C MET A 125 -6.38 9.47 15.58
N PRO A 126 -6.65 10.70 16.08
CA PRO A 126 -6.70 11.87 15.20
C PRO A 126 -5.39 12.10 14.42
N VAL A 127 -4.23 11.80 15.02
CA VAL A 127 -2.92 11.91 14.36
C VAL A 127 -2.79 10.83 13.28
N VAL A 128 -3.22 9.60 13.58
CA VAL A 128 -3.22 8.48 12.62
C VAL A 128 -4.06 8.79 11.40
N VAL A 129 -5.27 9.34 11.60
CA VAL A 129 -6.17 9.70 10.50
C VAL A 129 -5.53 10.76 9.60
N SER A 130 -4.82 11.73 10.18
CA SER A 130 -4.08 12.74 9.41
C SER A 130 -2.92 12.12 8.61
N MET A 131 -2.15 11.20 9.20
CA MET A 131 -1.09 10.47 8.49
C MET A 131 -1.66 9.64 7.32
N LEU A 132 -2.75 8.89 7.54
CA LEU A 132 -3.39 8.08 6.50
C LEU A 132 -3.97 8.95 5.37
N ASN A 133 -4.42 10.16 5.67
CA ASN A 133 -4.81 11.14 4.66
C ASN A 133 -3.61 11.56 3.79
N SER A 134 -2.45 11.82 4.40
CA SER A 134 -1.22 12.10 3.63
C SER A 134 -0.81 10.92 2.75
N TYR A 135 -0.88 9.68 3.26
CA TYR A 135 -0.58 8.49 2.45
C TYR A 135 -1.55 8.28 1.30
N SER A 136 -2.82 8.68 1.46
CA SER A 136 -3.80 8.68 0.37
C SER A 136 -3.39 9.65 -0.76
N GLY A 137 -2.81 10.81 -0.41
CA GLY A 137 -2.27 11.75 -1.39
C GLY A 137 -1.08 11.17 -2.16
N TRP A 138 -0.14 10.52 -1.46
CA TRP A 138 0.99 9.81 -2.11
C TRP A 138 0.52 8.67 -3.03
N ALA A 139 -0.50 7.92 -2.60
CA ALA A 139 -1.11 6.89 -3.43
C ALA A 139 -1.77 7.47 -4.68
N ALA A 140 -2.49 8.59 -4.56
CA ALA A 140 -3.10 9.29 -5.69
C ALA A 140 -2.05 9.82 -6.68
N ALA A 141 -0.97 10.43 -6.18
CA ALA A 141 0.14 10.88 -7.02
C ALA A 141 0.82 9.71 -7.75
N SER A 142 1.02 8.57 -7.08
CA SER A 142 1.56 7.36 -7.70
C SER A 142 0.66 6.81 -8.81
N ILE A 143 -0.67 6.86 -8.64
CA ILE A 143 -1.62 6.55 -9.72
C ILE A 143 -1.47 7.56 -10.86
N GLY A 144 -1.30 8.85 -10.55
CA GLY A 144 -1.10 9.91 -11.53
C GLY A 144 0.10 9.65 -12.43
N PHE A 145 1.26 9.30 -11.85
CA PHE A 145 2.45 8.90 -12.61
C PHE A 145 2.18 7.66 -13.47
N MET A 146 1.56 6.62 -12.89
CA MET A 146 1.29 5.38 -13.59
C MET A 146 0.34 5.55 -14.80
N LEU A 147 -0.62 6.48 -14.69
CA LEU A 147 -1.59 6.81 -15.74
C LEU A 147 -1.12 7.93 -16.68
N GLY A 148 0.01 8.59 -16.39
CA GLY A 148 0.46 9.78 -17.11
C GLY A 148 -0.55 10.95 -17.00
N ASN A 149 -1.21 11.11 -15.85
CA ASN A 149 -2.25 12.11 -15.64
C ASN A 149 -1.81 13.17 -14.62
N ASP A 150 -1.43 14.34 -15.13
CA ASP A 150 -0.97 15.48 -14.34
C ASP A 150 -1.98 15.97 -13.29
N LEU A 151 -3.29 15.82 -13.52
CA LEU A 151 -4.32 16.23 -12.55
C LEU A 151 -4.35 15.37 -11.30
N LEU A 152 -3.85 14.14 -11.36
CA LEU A 152 -3.75 13.25 -10.20
C LEU A 152 -2.41 13.42 -9.46
N ILE A 153 -1.45 14.10 -10.09
CA ILE A 153 -0.12 14.36 -9.52
C ILE A 153 -0.12 15.65 -8.69
N VAL A 154 -0.83 16.70 -9.14
CA VAL A 154 -0.84 18.06 -8.56
C VAL A 154 -1.80 18.21 -7.38
#